data_AF-A0A9P6DEZ5-F1
#
_entry.id   AF-A0A9P6DEZ5-F1
#
_cell.length_a   1.000
_cell.length_b   1.000
_cell.length_c   1.000
_cell.angle_alpha   90.00
_cell.angle_beta   90.00
_cell.angle_gamma   90.00
#
_symmetry.space_group_name_H-M   'P 1'
#
loop_
_entity.id
_entity.type
_entity.pdbx_description
1 polymer ?
#
loop_
_entity_poly.entity_id
_entity_poly.type
_entity_poly.pdbx_seq_one_letter_code
_entity_poly.pdbx_strand_id
1 'polypeptide(L)'
;MDEPNEVPRPSVSDEAEASAVAALLEEVASPPSTTPGTPSAAQALDETQLSVPYVNVSSVPLLPPPTSPPVEQLIVLPPSAHLRSSQPQLPPPSSPATSLSDPVAAHPDASASPHEIKPKTPLPATIYLPEKPSPTSTQPPQAACPPSSRPANLPARCPTPPPKENPLGPAARYPYLPYVSEYGGPTMFYSCRPGGPRLYDLLGTLPMEPFGLMAWYILDIEEEMFDEDHIADELKVVLALWGRWIFLHRMEFLADYYRGVIMFVDEYWRMIHRAAGWDALRWHLVILKASKFLTFIDIAKVLKHYEYLIGMEYWEK
;
A
#
# COMPACT_ATOMS: atom_id res chain seq x y z
N MET A 1 -6.28 31.27 -45.08
CA MET A 1 -4.85 31.01 -44.83
C MET A 1 -4.84 30.22 -43.54
N ASP A 2 -4.99 28.91 -43.69
CA ASP A 2 -5.10 27.96 -42.59
C ASP A 2 -3.69 27.47 -42.23
N GLU A 3 -3.25 27.74 -41.00
CA GLU A 3 -2.03 27.15 -40.47
C GLU A 3 -2.29 25.68 -40.14
N PRO A 4 -1.43 24.75 -40.59
CA PRO A 4 -1.54 23.34 -40.23
C PRO A 4 -1.16 23.16 -38.75
N ASN A 5 -2.09 22.58 -38.00
CA ASN A 5 -1.95 22.20 -36.60
C ASN A 5 -0.85 21.12 -36.47
N GLU A 6 0.30 21.50 -35.92
CA GLU A 6 1.46 20.63 -35.74
C GLU A 6 1.23 19.74 -34.51
N VAL A 7 0.95 18.45 -34.76
CA VAL A 7 0.77 17.44 -33.71
C VAL A 7 2.11 17.19 -33.00
N PRO A 8 2.20 17.31 -31.67
CA PRO A 8 3.43 17.07 -30.94
C PRO A 8 3.87 15.62 -31.12
N ARG A 9 5.10 15.43 -31.61
CA ARG A 9 5.71 14.08 -31.68
C ARG A 9 6.03 13.61 -30.26
N PRO A 10 5.69 12.35 -29.91
CA PRO A 10 6.03 11.79 -28.61
C PRO A 10 7.54 11.74 -28.41
N SER A 11 7.97 11.97 -27.18
CA SER A 11 9.36 11.99 -26.78
C SER A 11 9.93 10.55 -26.83
N VAL A 12 11.14 10.40 -27.34
CA VAL A 12 11.82 9.09 -27.53
C VAL A 12 12.11 8.38 -26.19
N SER A 13 11.92 9.08 -25.06
CA SER A 13 12.15 8.55 -23.72
C SER A 13 10.97 7.72 -23.19
N ASP A 14 9.74 8.02 -23.60
CA ASP A 14 8.55 7.29 -23.14
C ASP A 14 8.39 5.91 -23.82
N GLU A 15 8.96 5.75 -25.02
CA GLU A 15 8.92 4.48 -25.76
C GLU A 15 9.83 3.40 -25.14
N ALA A 16 10.89 3.81 -24.41
CA ALA A 16 11.85 2.88 -23.81
C ALA A 16 11.31 2.21 -22.52
N GLU A 17 10.57 2.95 -21.68
CA GLU A 17 9.96 2.36 -20.47
C GLU A 17 8.74 1.51 -20.79
N ALA A 18 7.89 1.91 -21.75
CA ALA A 18 6.78 1.09 -22.21
C ALA A 18 7.26 -0.22 -22.88
N SER A 19 8.40 -0.18 -23.58
CA SER A 19 9.00 -1.36 -24.20
C SER A 19 9.59 -2.36 -23.19
N ALA A 20 10.15 -1.88 -22.07
CA ALA A 20 10.67 -2.74 -21.01
C ALA A 20 9.58 -3.52 -20.27
N VAL A 21 8.40 -2.90 -20.05
CA VAL A 21 7.25 -3.55 -19.41
C VAL A 21 6.55 -4.52 -20.38
N ALA A 22 6.49 -4.20 -21.68
CA ALA A 22 5.96 -5.10 -22.71
C ALA A 22 6.85 -6.34 -22.95
N ALA A 23 8.19 -6.18 -22.94
CA ALA A 23 9.14 -7.28 -23.11
C ALA A 23 9.07 -8.31 -21.96
N LEU A 24 8.77 -7.86 -20.74
CA LEU A 24 8.58 -8.73 -19.57
C LEU A 24 7.26 -9.54 -19.61
N LEU A 25 6.28 -9.12 -20.41
CA LEU A 25 5.01 -9.83 -20.59
C LEU A 25 5.05 -10.84 -21.74
N GLU A 26 5.89 -10.65 -22.76
CA GLU A 26 5.95 -11.53 -23.93
C GLU A 26 6.76 -12.82 -23.69
N GLU A 27 7.74 -12.81 -22.76
CA GLU A 27 8.58 -13.98 -22.45
C GLU A 27 7.83 -15.09 -21.68
N VAL A 28 6.63 -14.81 -21.15
CA VAL A 28 5.80 -15.77 -20.42
C VAL A 28 4.89 -16.60 -21.35
N ALA A 29 4.80 -16.28 -22.64
CA ALA A 29 3.85 -16.91 -23.57
C ALA A 29 4.42 -18.05 -24.44
N SER A 30 5.69 -18.43 -24.30
CA SER A 30 6.28 -19.54 -25.09
C SER A 30 6.20 -20.88 -24.36
N PRO A 31 5.47 -21.89 -24.88
CA PRO A 31 5.42 -23.22 -24.28
C PRO A 31 6.71 -24.02 -24.56
N PRO A 32 7.26 -24.75 -23.57
CA PRO A 32 8.39 -25.65 -23.81
C PRO A 32 7.92 -26.88 -24.62
N SER A 33 8.39 -26.96 -25.86
CA SER A 33 8.27 -28.14 -26.72
C SER A 33 9.11 -29.29 -26.15
N THR A 34 8.50 -30.10 -25.27
CA THR A 34 9.11 -31.34 -24.76
C THR A 34 8.47 -32.54 -25.46
N THR A 35 9.25 -33.18 -26.33
CA THR A 35 8.95 -34.46 -26.96
C THR A 35 8.96 -35.60 -25.92
N PRO A 36 7.99 -36.55 -25.93
CA PRO A 36 8.00 -37.69 -25.04
C PRO A 36 8.76 -38.86 -25.67
N GLY A 37 9.84 -39.29 -25.01
CA GLY A 37 10.54 -40.55 -25.28
C GLY A 37 10.00 -41.67 -24.39
N THR A 38 9.37 -42.66 -25.01
CA THR A 38 8.94 -43.95 -24.43
C THR A 38 10.13 -44.91 -24.26
N PRO A 39 10.25 -45.60 -23.12
CA PRO A 39 10.22 -47.08 -23.13
C PRO A 39 9.44 -47.63 -21.90
N SER A 40 8.41 -48.46 -22.05
CA SER A 40 8.39 -49.91 -22.38
C SER A 40 9.05 -50.85 -21.35
N ALA A 41 8.16 -51.58 -20.67
CA ALA A 41 8.24 -52.98 -20.20
C ALA A 41 9.05 -53.39 -18.94
N ALA A 42 8.25 -53.72 -17.90
CA ALA A 42 8.19 -55.01 -17.17
C ALA A 42 9.40 -55.55 -16.37
N GLN A 43 9.17 -55.72 -15.06
CA GLN A 43 9.45 -56.90 -14.17
C GLN A 43 9.30 -56.41 -12.70
N ALA A 44 8.32 -56.84 -11.90
CA ALA A 44 8.08 -58.15 -11.26
C ALA A 44 9.11 -58.53 -10.18
N LEU A 45 8.67 -58.42 -8.92
CA LEU A 45 9.07 -59.14 -7.68
C LEU A 45 10.54 -59.07 -7.24
N ASP A 46 10.80 -58.55 -6.03
CA ASP A 46 11.23 -59.40 -4.90
C ASP A 46 11.21 -58.61 -3.58
N GLU A 47 10.64 -59.22 -2.53
CA GLU A 47 10.77 -58.79 -1.15
C GLU A 47 12.15 -59.24 -0.65
N THR A 48 13.01 -58.29 -0.25
CA THR A 48 14.23 -58.65 0.49
C THR A 48 14.48 -57.66 1.61
N GLN A 49 14.70 -58.25 2.79
CA GLN A 49 14.88 -57.59 4.07
C GLN A 49 15.99 -56.54 4.06
N LEU A 50 15.66 -55.31 4.47
CA LEU A 50 16.64 -54.31 4.89
C LEU A 50 17.10 -54.62 6.32
N SER A 51 18.24 -55.29 6.40
CA SER A 51 19.13 -55.17 7.55
C SER A 51 19.86 -53.83 7.44
N VAL A 52 19.79 -53.02 8.50
CA VAL A 52 20.41 -51.69 8.55
C VAL A 52 21.83 -51.86 9.11
N PRO A 53 22.91 -51.62 8.33
CA PRO A 53 24.24 -51.54 8.91
C PRO A 53 24.43 -50.20 9.63
N TYR A 54 24.88 -50.30 10.87
CA TYR A 54 25.31 -49.19 11.71
C TYR A 54 26.54 -48.51 11.06
N VAL A 55 26.33 -47.33 10.46
CA VAL A 55 27.43 -46.54 9.87
C VAL A 55 28.11 -45.75 10.98
N ASN A 56 29.37 -46.11 11.22
CA ASN A 56 30.31 -45.43 12.09
C ASN A 56 30.62 -44.02 11.54
N VAL A 57 30.11 -42.98 12.19
CA VAL A 57 30.35 -41.57 11.83
C VAL A 57 31.63 -41.12 12.52
N SER A 58 32.77 -41.36 11.89
CA SER A 58 34.04 -40.77 12.31
C SER A 58 34.76 -40.22 11.09
N SER A 59 35.06 -38.91 11.14
CA SER A 59 35.85 -38.11 10.19
C SER A 59 35.05 -37.41 9.08
N VAL A 60 34.44 -36.26 9.40
CA VAL A 60 34.05 -35.26 8.40
C VAL A 60 35.23 -34.31 8.19
N PRO A 61 35.73 -34.14 6.94
CA PRO A 61 36.73 -33.13 6.62
C PRO A 61 36.15 -31.72 6.78
N LEU A 62 36.89 -30.86 7.47
CA LEU A 62 36.57 -29.45 7.69
C LEU A 62 36.53 -28.71 6.34
N LEU A 63 35.34 -28.33 5.88
CA LEU A 63 35.16 -27.45 4.72
C LEU A 63 35.61 -26.02 5.09
N PRO A 64 36.29 -25.28 4.19
CA PRO A 64 36.57 -23.86 4.41
C PRO A 64 35.27 -23.05 4.43
N PRO A 65 35.22 -21.95 5.22
CA PRO A 65 34.02 -21.14 5.36
C PRO A 65 33.60 -20.51 4.02
N PRO A 66 32.29 -20.39 3.76
CA PRO A 66 31.80 -19.72 2.56
C PRO A 66 32.19 -18.24 2.59
N THR A 67 32.94 -17.82 1.58
CA THR A 67 33.20 -16.42 1.27
C THR A 67 31.86 -15.71 1.11
N SER A 68 31.59 -14.77 2.01
CA SER A 68 30.38 -13.96 1.99
C SER A 68 30.28 -13.21 0.66
N PRO A 69 29.11 -13.22 -0.02
CA PRO A 69 28.90 -12.34 -1.16
C PRO A 69 28.97 -10.87 -0.71
N PRO A 70 29.39 -9.95 -1.60
CA PRO A 70 29.41 -8.53 -1.29
C PRO A 70 27.99 -8.09 -0.93
N VAL A 71 27.86 -7.44 0.22
CA VAL A 71 26.66 -6.71 0.61
C VAL A 71 26.46 -5.63 -0.44
N GLU A 72 25.61 -5.89 -1.43
CA GLU A 72 25.06 -4.84 -2.28
C GLU A 72 24.29 -3.91 -1.35
N GLN A 73 24.87 -2.73 -1.14
CA GLN A 73 24.23 -1.63 -0.46
C GLN A 73 22.96 -1.32 -1.24
N LEU A 74 21.82 -1.71 -0.66
CA LEU A 74 20.51 -1.25 -1.10
C LEU A 74 20.54 0.28 -0.99
N ILE A 75 20.75 0.94 -2.13
CA ILE A 75 20.72 2.39 -2.26
C ILE A 75 19.30 2.82 -1.90
N VAL A 76 19.09 3.21 -0.65
CA VAL A 76 18.01 4.10 -0.29
C VAL A 76 18.36 5.41 -0.98
N LEU A 77 17.81 5.61 -2.17
CA LEU A 77 17.87 6.90 -2.85
C LEU A 77 17.31 7.94 -1.87
N PRO A 78 18.07 8.99 -1.52
CA PRO A 78 17.53 10.09 -0.75
C PRO A 78 16.33 10.67 -1.52
N PRO A 79 15.31 11.19 -0.83
CA PRO A 79 14.21 11.87 -1.49
C PRO A 79 14.80 12.98 -2.35
N SER A 80 14.52 12.91 -3.66
CA SER A 80 14.89 13.93 -4.63
C SER A 80 14.30 15.27 -4.19
N ALA A 81 15.10 16.04 -3.47
CA ALA A 81 14.81 17.42 -3.18
C ALA A 81 14.79 18.18 -4.52
N HIS A 82 13.60 18.60 -4.92
CA HIS A 82 13.34 19.74 -5.79
C HIS A 82 13.87 19.66 -7.24
N LEU A 83 13.02 19.15 -8.14
CA LEU A 83 12.81 19.86 -9.39
C LEU A 83 11.98 21.12 -9.11
N ARG A 84 12.75 22.14 -8.76
CA ARG A 84 12.44 23.56 -8.77
C ARG A 84 11.59 23.89 -10.00
N SER A 85 10.28 24.03 -9.81
CA SER A 85 9.40 24.71 -10.74
C SER A 85 10.02 26.07 -11.07
N SER A 86 10.14 26.35 -12.36
CA SER A 86 10.56 27.63 -12.93
C SER A 86 9.53 28.70 -12.56
N GLN A 87 9.60 29.19 -11.33
CA GLN A 87 8.85 30.35 -10.90
C GLN A 87 9.41 31.58 -11.64
N PRO A 88 8.56 32.38 -12.31
CA PRO A 88 8.98 33.65 -12.89
C PRO A 88 9.61 34.52 -11.80
N GLN A 89 10.87 34.91 -11.98
CA GLN A 89 11.55 35.86 -11.10
C GLN A 89 10.79 37.19 -11.12
N LEU A 90 10.06 37.46 -10.03
CA LEU A 90 9.67 38.82 -9.67
C LEU A 90 10.94 39.60 -9.26
N PRO A 91 11.07 40.86 -9.69
CA PRO A 91 12.22 41.69 -9.34
C PRO A 91 12.30 41.92 -7.82
N PRO A 92 13.52 42.03 -7.26
CA PRO A 92 13.70 42.21 -5.82
C PRO A 92 13.11 43.55 -5.34
N PRO A 93 12.44 43.58 -4.17
CA PRO A 93 12.06 44.84 -3.55
C PRO A 93 13.31 45.59 -3.11
N SER A 94 13.39 46.86 -3.50
CA SER A 94 14.47 47.77 -3.14
C SER A 94 14.54 47.94 -1.62
N SER A 95 15.68 47.55 -1.03
CA SER A 95 15.97 47.82 0.37
C SER A 95 16.10 49.33 0.63
N PRO A 96 15.49 49.87 1.69
CA PRO A 96 15.78 51.23 2.14
C PRO A 96 17.15 51.28 2.82
N ALA A 97 18.01 52.16 2.31
CA ALA A 97 19.27 52.52 2.94
C ALA A 97 19.01 53.10 4.34
N THR A 98 19.45 52.40 5.39
CA THR A 98 19.51 52.97 6.74
C THR A 98 20.95 53.35 7.01
N SER A 99 21.16 54.67 7.08
CA SER A 99 22.42 55.34 7.38
C SER A 99 22.94 54.94 8.76
N LEU A 100 24.21 54.52 8.79
CA LEU A 100 25.08 54.53 9.97
C LEU A 100 25.23 55.97 10.49
N SER A 101 25.14 56.15 11.82
CA SER A 101 25.81 57.22 12.57
C SER A 101 25.86 56.85 14.06
N ASP A 102 26.99 56.23 14.43
CA ASP A 102 27.89 56.59 15.54
C ASP A 102 27.45 56.69 17.02
N PRO A 103 28.43 56.61 17.97
CA PRO A 103 28.33 55.85 19.20
C PRO A 103 28.26 56.74 20.47
N VAL A 104 28.22 56.13 21.66
CA VAL A 104 29.01 56.48 22.88
C VAL A 104 28.31 56.03 24.20
N ALA A 105 29.17 55.54 25.12
CA ALA A 105 29.06 55.48 26.59
C ALA A 105 28.24 54.38 27.30
N ALA A 106 28.99 53.37 27.75
CA ALA A 106 29.26 53.05 29.16
C ALA A 106 28.17 53.17 30.26
N HIS A 107 27.90 52.00 30.89
CA HIS A 107 27.58 51.73 32.32
C HIS A 107 26.29 52.31 32.95
N PRO A 108 25.80 51.82 34.12
CA PRO A 108 26.06 50.57 34.87
C PRO A 108 24.77 49.84 35.32
N ASP A 109 24.96 48.78 36.12
CA ASP A 109 23.98 48.06 36.97
C ASP A 109 22.74 48.84 37.44
N ALA A 110 21.56 48.22 37.33
CA ALA A 110 20.43 48.47 38.22
C ALA A 110 19.47 47.26 38.31
N SER A 111 19.57 46.59 39.45
CA SER A 111 18.52 45.85 40.15
C SER A 111 17.14 46.50 40.10
N ALA A 112 16.09 45.75 39.70
CA ALA A 112 14.70 45.78 40.20
C ALA A 112 13.81 44.88 39.31
N SER A 113 13.35 43.72 39.79
CA SER A 113 12.02 43.49 40.39
C SER A 113 11.04 42.80 39.41
N PRO A 114 10.28 41.76 39.84
CA PRO A 114 9.46 40.94 38.97
C PRO A 114 8.09 41.60 38.73
N HIS A 115 7.81 42.01 37.50
CA HIS A 115 6.44 42.34 37.10
C HIS A 115 5.70 41.07 36.68
N GLU A 116 4.85 40.60 37.58
CA GLU A 116 3.76 39.65 37.35
C GLU A 116 2.80 40.24 36.30
N ILE A 117 2.98 39.85 35.04
CA ILE A 117 2.03 40.14 33.96
C ILE A 117 0.90 39.13 34.08
N LYS A 118 -0.20 39.54 34.72
CA LYS A 118 -1.49 38.83 34.64
C LYS A 118 -2.02 38.93 33.21
N PRO A 119 -2.16 37.82 32.45
CA PRO A 119 -2.88 37.85 31.20
C PRO A 119 -4.36 38.11 31.49
N LYS A 120 -4.84 39.27 31.08
CA LYS A 120 -6.26 39.65 31.11
C LYS A 120 -6.93 38.93 29.94
N THR A 121 -7.49 37.74 30.21
CA THR A 121 -8.30 36.98 29.25
C THR A 121 -9.52 37.81 28.82
N PRO A 122 -9.64 38.22 27.55
CA PRO A 122 -10.88 38.78 27.04
C PRO A 122 -11.91 37.66 26.89
N LEU A 123 -13.04 37.81 27.57
CA LEU A 123 -14.21 36.94 27.40
C LEU A 123 -14.65 36.97 25.93
N PRO A 124 -14.92 35.81 25.30
CA PRO A 124 -15.47 35.78 23.96
C PRO A 124 -16.89 36.36 23.99
N ALA A 125 -17.12 37.37 23.15
CA ALA A 125 -18.45 37.88 22.87
C ALA A 125 -19.31 36.76 22.28
N THR A 126 -20.33 36.33 23.02
CA THR A 126 -21.38 35.45 22.54
C THR A 126 -22.16 36.17 21.43
N ILE A 127 -21.80 35.90 20.18
CA ILE A 127 -22.61 36.27 19.02
C ILE A 127 -23.81 35.34 19.01
N TYR A 128 -24.96 35.84 19.47
CA TYR A 128 -26.25 35.19 19.24
C TYR A 128 -26.57 35.27 17.75
N LEU A 129 -26.27 34.20 17.03
CA LEU A 129 -26.82 33.98 15.69
C LEU A 129 -28.30 33.64 15.83
N PRO A 130 -29.22 34.36 15.15
CA PRO A 130 -30.62 33.99 15.12
C PRO A 130 -30.78 32.64 14.44
N GLU A 131 -31.27 31.65 15.19
CA GLU A 131 -31.70 30.35 14.67
C GLU A 131 -32.79 30.57 13.63
N LYS A 132 -32.41 30.47 12.36
CA LYS A 132 -33.34 30.32 11.25
C LYS A 132 -33.83 28.86 11.28
N PRO A 133 -35.15 28.61 11.38
CA PRO A 133 -35.67 27.24 11.35
C PRO A 133 -35.34 26.62 9.99
N SER A 134 -34.38 25.70 9.98
CA SER A 134 -34.05 24.89 8.82
C SER A 134 -35.23 23.97 8.49
N PRO A 135 -35.64 23.87 7.22
CA PRO A 135 -36.70 22.97 6.82
C PRO A 135 -36.31 21.54 7.14
N THR A 136 -37.19 20.85 7.84
CA THR A 136 -37.21 19.40 8.06
C THR A 136 -36.89 18.69 6.75
N SER A 137 -35.64 18.23 6.61
CA SER A 137 -35.25 17.31 5.55
C SER A 137 -35.94 15.99 5.86
N THR A 138 -37.03 15.73 5.14
CA THR A 138 -37.67 14.42 5.05
C THR A 138 -36.65 13.46 4.46
N GLN A 139 -35.85 12.85 5.33
CA GLN A 139 -34.95 11.78 4.97
C GLN A 139 -35.85 10.61 4.49
N PRO A 140 -35.75 10.19 3.22
CA PRO A 140 -36.49 9.02 2.77
C PRO A 140 -36.07 7.81 3.62
N PRO A 141 -37.01 6.94 4.00
CA PRO A 141 -36.68 5.74 4.76
C PRO A 141 -35.64 4.95 3.98
N GLN A 142 -34.44 4.83 4.56
CA GLN A 142 -33.43 3.90 4.08
C GLN A 142 -34.11 2.52 4.07
N ALA A 143 -34.37 2.02 2.87
CA ALA A 143 -34.87 0.67 2.68
C ALA A 143 -33.84 -0.26 3.33
N ALA A 144 -34.19 -0.80 4.49
CA ALA A 144 -33.46 -1.88 5.10
C ALA A 144 -33.42 -3.00 4.06
N CYS A 145 -32.24 -3.24 3.48
CA CYS A 145 -32.04 -4.41 2.62
C CYS A 145 -32.54 -5.63 3.39
N PRO A 146 -33.36 -6.50 2.78
CA PRO A 146 -33.81 -7.71 3.44
C PRO A 146 -32.57 -8.49 3.87
N PRO A 147 -32.54 -9.02 5.10
CA PRO A 147 -31.43 -9.85 5.55
C PRO A 147 -31.29 -10.99 4.55
N SER A 148 -30.19 -10.97 3.81
CA SER A 148 -29.80 -12.06 2.92
C SER A 148 -29.94 -13.35 3.69
N SER A 149 -30.80 -14.23 3.20
CA SER A 149 -31.08 -15.55 3.74
C SER A 149 -29.81 -16.40 3.65
N ARG A 150 -28.86 -16.15 4.56
CA ARG A 150 -27.64 -16.95 4.68
C ARG A 150 -28.07 -18.37 5.08
N PRO A 151 -27.62 -19.41 4.35
CA PRO A 151 -27.75 -20.78 4.80
C PRO A 151 -27.15 -20.90 6.21
N ALA A 152 -27.91 -21.43 7.17
CA ALA A 152 -27.54 -21.49 8.58
C ALA A 152 -26.29 -22.32 8.90
N ASN A 153 -25.63 -22.92 7.89
CA ASN A 153 -24.50 -23.82 8.04
C ASN A 153 -23.16 -23.28 7.50
N LEU A 154 -23.12 -22.05 6.96
CA LEU A 154 -21.82 -21.44 6.64
C LEU A 154 -21.21 -20.85 7.92
N PRO A 155 -19.91 -21.07 8.18
CA PRO A 155 -19.25 -20.42 9.30
C PRO A 155 -19.49 -18.92 9.20
N ALA A 156 -19.85 -18.28 10.32
CA ALA A 156 -20.24 -16.86 10.39
C ALA A 156 -19.17 -15.87 9.88
N ARG A 157 -18.03 -16.36 9.37
CA ARG A 157 -16.82 -15.64 9.02
C ARG A 157 -16.54 -15.51 7.52
N CYS A 158 -17.33 -16.12 6.63
CA CYS A 158 -17.08 -15.93 5.21
C CYS A 158 -17.43 -14.49 4.80
N PRO A 159 -16.48 -13.73 4.22
CA PRO A 159 -16.76 -12.40 3.71
C PRO A 159 -17.75 -12.48 2.54
N THR A 160 -18.44 -11.37 2.26
CA THR A 160 -19.34 -11.27 1.11
C THR A 160 -18.53 -11.52 -0.17
N PRO A 161 -18.97 -12.41 -1.08
CA PRO A 161 -18.24 -12.68 -2.31
C PRO A 161 -18.20 -11.43 -3.21
N PRO A 162 -17.18 -11.31 -4.09
CA PRO A 162 -17.13 -10.24 -5.07
C PRO A 162 -18.29 -10.33 -6.07
N PRO A 163 -18.59 -9.24 -6.79
CA PRO A 163 -19.61 -9.23 -7.83
C PRO A 163 -19.34 -10.26 -8.91
N LYS A 164 -20.41 -10.85 -9.47
CA LYS A 164 -20.29 -11.89 -10.51
C LYS A 164 -19.65 -11.35 -11.79
N GLU A 165 -19.76 -10.05 -12.06
CA GLU A 165 -19.16 -9.42 -13.23
C GLU A 165 -17.63 -9.34 -13.13
N ASN A 166 -17.09 -9.28 -11.90
CA ASN A 166 -15.67 -9.27 -11.64
C ASN A 166 -15.35 -10.11 -10.38
N PRO A 167 -15.30 -11.44 -10.52
CA PRO A 167 -15.13 -12.35 -9.37
C PRO A 167 -13.73 -12.26 -8.72
N LEU A 168 -12.75 -11.69 -9.42
CA LEU A 168 -11.37 -11.49 -8.92
C LEU A 168 -11.13 -10.07 -8.41
N GLY A 169 -12.10 -9.18 -8.58
CA GLY A 169 -12.01 -7.79 -8.16
C GLY A 169 -12.39 -7.54 -6.70
N PRO A 170 -12.52 -6.27 -6.32
CA PRO A 170 -12.89 -5.88 -4.96
C PRO A 170 -14.34 -6.27 -4.65
N ALA A 171 -14.59 -6.70 -3.41
CA ALA A 171 -15.95 -6.99 -2.95
C ALA A 171 -16.76 -5.73 -2.61
N ALA A 172 -16.11 -4.59 -2.38
CA ALA A 172 -16.77 -3.32 -2.12
C ALA A 172 -17.54 -2.82 -3.33
N ARG A 173 -18.71 -2.22 -3.07
CA ARG A 173 -19.57 -1.63 -4.10
C ARG A 173 -19.95 -0.23 -3.70
N TYR A 174 -20.08 0.63 -4.71
CA TYR A 174 -20.62 1.97 -4.51
C TYR A 174 -22.04 1.88 -3.95
N PRO A 175 -22.42 2.70 -2.94
CA PRO A 175 -21.58 3.70 -2.26
C PRO A 175 -20.60 3.05 -1.26
N TYR A 176 -19.33 3.48 -1.30
CA TYR A 176 -18.28 2.90 -0.44
C TYR A 176 -18.37 3.36 1.03
N LEU A 177 -18.95 4.54 1.27
CA LEU A 177 -19.09 5.16 2.59
C LEU A 177 -20.58 5.42 2.89
N PRO A 178 -21.00 5.44 4.17
CA PRO A 178 -20.18 5.30 5.39
C PRO A 178 -19.69 3.87 5.63
N TYR A 179 -18.52 3.72 6.23
CA TYR A 179 -17.91 2.42 6.53
C TYR A 179 -17.31 2.37 7.94
N VAL A 180 -17.66 1.31 8.68
CA VAL A 180 -17.19 1.05 10.05
C VAL A 180 -15.99 0.11 9.99
N SER A 181 -14.91 0.47 10.67
CA SER A 181 -13.68 -0.31 10.68
C SER A 181 -13.88 -1.71 11.25
N GLU A 182 -13.35 -2.72 10.57
CA GLU A 182 -13.18 -4.08 11.10
C GLU A 182 -11.84 -4.26 11.87
N TYR A 183 -10.97 -3.26 11.79
CA TYR A 183 -9.60 -3.26 12.31
C TYR A 183 -9.46 -2.42 13.59
N GLY A 184 -10.57 -1.96 14.16
CA GLY A 184 -10.56 -1.08 15.35
C GLY A 184 -10.14 0.36 15.07
N GLY A 185 -10.02 0.76 13.81
CA GLY A 185 -9.78 2.15 13.43
C GLY A 185 -11.07 2.98 13.37
N PRO A 186 -11.00 4.23 12.87
CA PRO A 186 -12.14 5.14 12.88
C PRO A 186 -13.21 4.74 11.86
N THR A 187 -14.45 5.15 12.13
CA THR A 187 -15.55 5.07 11.15
C THR A 187 -15.40 6.20 10.14
N MET A 188 -15.37 5.86 8.86
CA MET A 188 -15.30 6.83 7.76
C MET A 188 -16.71 7.15 7.27
N PHE A 189 -17.14 8.41 7.37
CA PHE A 189 -18.50 8.83 6.98
C PHE A 189 -18.59 9.40 5.57
N TYR A 190 -17.54 10.11 5.12
CA TYR A 190 -17.52 10.80 3.84
C TYR A 190 -16.08 10.87 3.31
N SER A 191 -15.95 11.08 2.00
CA SER A 191 -14.69 11.35 1.33
C SER A 191 -14.60 12.85 1.01
N CYS A 192 -13.44 13.45 1.25
CA CYS A 192 -13.17 14.85 0.92
C CYS A 192 -12.55 15.02 -0.47
N ARG A 193 -12.30 13.92 -1.19
CA ARG A 193 -11.61 13.96 -2.48
C ARG A 193 -12.53 14.47 -3.59
N PRO A 194 -11.98 15.22 -4.57
CA PRO A 194 -12.73 15.56 -5.76
C PRO A 194 -13.15 14.28 -6.51
N GLY A 195 -14.40 14.24 -6.97
CA GLY A 195 -14.96 13.06 -7.64
C GLY A 195 -15.67 12.06 -6.72
N GLY A 196 -15.67 12.30 -5.41
CA GLY A 196 -16.40 11.48 -4.44
C GLY A 196 -15.61 10.28 -3.90
N PRO A 197 -16.27 9.37 -3.18
CA PRO A 197 -15.59 8.27 -2.50
C PRO A 197 -14.98 7.27 -3.48
N ARG A 198 -13.75 6.86 -3.21
CA ARG A 198 -12.95 5.88 -3.95
C ARG A 198 -12.70 4.61 -3.13
N LEU A 199 -12.23 3.54 -3.77
CA LEU A 199 -11.93 2.28 -3.08
C LEU A 199 -10.86 2.45 -1.99
N TYR A 200 -9.82 3.22 -2.28
CA TYR A 200 -8.72 3.48 -1.34
C TYR A 200 -9.13 4.38 -0.16
N ASP A 201 -10.29 5.04 -0.18
CA ASP A 201 -10.79 5.77 1.00
C ASP A 201 -11.14 4.82 2.15
N LEU A 202 -11.37 3.52 1.87
CA LEU A 202 -11.59 2.50 2.89
C LEU A 202 -10.35 2.30 3.78
N LEU A 203 -9.14 2.65 3.31
CA LEU A 203 -7.91 2.60 4.09
C LEU A 203 -7.90 3.60 5.26
N GLY A 204 -8.72 4.65 5.18
CA GLY A 204 -8.95 5.59 6.28
C GLY A 204 -9.57 4.94 7.51
N THR A 205 -10.14 3.73 7.38
CA THR A 205 -10.67 2.97 8.52
C THR A 205 -9.62 2.15 9.27
N LEU A 206 -8.38 2.06 8.78
CA LEU A 206 -7.33 1.32 9.49
C LEU A 206 -6.73 2.18 10.60
N PRO A 207 -6.30 1.57 11.72
CA PRO A 207 -5.69 2.32 12.81
C PRO A 207 -4.33 2.90 12.39
N MET A 208 -4.12 4.18 12.68
CA MET A 208 -2.83 4.86 12.48
C MET A 208 -1.98 4.92 13.76
N GLU A 209 -2.52 4.45 14.90
CA GLU A 209 -1.84 4.41 16.20
C GLU A 209 -0.45 3.73 16.14
N PRO A 210 -0.24 2.61 15.42
CA PRO A 210 1.07 1.94 15.38
C PRO A 210 2.20 2.80 14.81
N PHE A 211 1.89 3.80 13.99
CA PHE A 211 2.88 4.69 13.39
C PHE A 211 3.24 5.87 14.29
N GLY A 212 2.43 6.17 15.30
CA GLY A 212 2.64 7.29 16.23
C GLY A 212 2.92 8.60 15.50
N LEU A 213 4.05 9.23 15.80
CA LEU A 213 4.49 10.47 15.16
C LEU A 213 4.85 10.33 13.69
N MET A 214 5.01 9.13 13.13
CA MET A 214 5.29 8.91 11.71
C MET A 214 4.02 8.73 10.86
N ALA A 215 2.84 8.77 11.48
CA ALA A 215 1.57 8.62 10.75
C ALA A 215 1.40 9.65 9.62
N TRP A 216 1.88 10.89 9.80
CA TRP A 216 1.81 11.93 8.76
C TRP A 216 2.64 11.56 7.52
N TYR A 217 3.83 10.98 7.70
CA TYR A 217 4.70 10.59 6.60
C TYR A 217 4.06 9.47 5.75
N ILE A 218 3.40 8.53 6.40
CA ILE A 218 2.64 7.47 5.71
C ILE A 218 1.50 8.08 4.88
N LEU A 219 0.75 9.02 5.47
CA LEU A 219 -0.34 9.69 4.76
C LEU A 219 0.15 10.51 3.56
N ASP A 220 1.29 11.18 3.68
CA ASP A 220 1.87 11.97 2.58
C ASP A 220 2.25 11.07 1.39
N ILE A 221 2.90 9.92 1.64
CA ILE A 221 3.23 8.95 0.58
C ILE A 221 1.97 8.37 -0.07
N GLU A 222 0.97 8.06 0.75
CA GLU A 222 -0.30 7.55 0.24
C GLU A 222 -1.01 8.58 -0.63
N GLU A 223 -1.03 9.84 -0.22
CA GLU A 223 -1.63 10.93 -0.99
C GLU A 223 -0.95 11.10 -2.35
N GLU A 224 0.39 11.13 -2.38
CA GLU A 224 1.17 11.20 -3.62
C GLU A 224 0.83 10.03 -4.56
N MET A 225 0.73 8.81 -4.01
CA MET A 225 0.34 7.65 -4.80
C MET A 225 -1.12 7.71 -5.28
N PHE A 226 -2.03 8.33 -4.52
CA PHE A 226 -3.44 8.43 -4.91
C PHE A 226 -3.67 9.42 -6.04
N ASP A 227 -2.80 10.42 -6.19
CA ASP A 227 -2.84 11.38 -7.29
C ASP A 227 -2.46 10.77 -8.66
N GLU A 228 -1.88 9.56 -8.69
CA GLU A 228 -1.47 8.92 -9.94
C GLU A 228 -2.64 8.28 -10.70
N ASP A 229 -3.16 8.96 -11.73
CA ASP A 229 -4.32 8.50 -12.53
C ASP A 229 -4.08 7.20 -13.29
N HIS A 230 -2.81 6.86 -13.57
CA HIS A 230 -2.45 5.71 -14.39
C HIS A 230 -2.41 4.39 -13.59
N ILE A 231 -2.55 4.45 -12.26
CA ILE A 231 -2.59 3.30 -11.37
C ILE A 231 -4.05 3.02 -10.98
N ALA A 232 -4.50 1.78 -11.21
CA ALA A 232 -5.84 1.35 -10.82
C ALA A 232 -6.06 1.50 -9.30
N ASP A 233 -7.26 1.92 -8.89
CA ASP A 233 -7.62 2.16 -7.49
C ASP A 233 -7.38 0.92 -6.62
N GLU A 234 -7.67 -0.27 -7.14
CA GLU A 234 -7.45 -1.56 -6.48
C GLU A 234 -5.97 -1.82 -6.18
N LEU A 235 -5.08 -1.47 -7.12
CA LEU A 235 -3.64 -1.66 -6.96
C LEU A 235 -3.07 -0.64 -5.96
N LYS A 236 -3.55 0.62 -6.01
CA LYS A 236 -3.23 1.64 -5.00
C LYS A 236 -3.54 1.15 -3.57
N VAL A 237 -4.65 0.44 -3.39
CA VAL A 237 -5.01 -0.16 -2.09
C VAL A 237 -3.92 -1.11 -1.61
N VAL A 238 -3.50 -2.08 -2.44
CA VAL A 238 -2.49 -3.07 -2.05
C VAL A 238 -1.13 -2.41 -1.79
N LEU A 239 -0.76 -1.43 -2.62
CA LEU A 239 0.49 -0.69 -2.46
C LEU A 239 0.53 0.13 -1.15
N ALA A 240 -0.56 0.82 -0.81
CA ALA A 240 -0.65 1.54 0.48
C ALA A 240 -0.59 0.57 1.67
N LEU A 241 -1.34 -0.53 1.62
CA LEU A 241 -1.30 -1.57 2.66
C LEU A 241 0.11 -2.14 2.83
N TRP A 242 0.79 -2.45 1.72
CA TRP A 242 2.16 -2.92 1.73
C TRP A 242 3.11 -1.88 2.32
N GLY A 243 2.98 -0.61 1.92
CA GLY A 243 3.76 0.51 2.45
C GLY A 243 3.62 0.66 3.96
N ARG A 244 2.39 0.61 4.47
CA ARG A 244 2.08 0.59 5.91
C ARG A 244 2.74 -0.57 6.62
N TRP A 245 2.58 -1.78 6.09
CA TRP A 245 3.09 -3.00 6.72
C TRP A 245 4.62 -3.04 6.72
N ILE A 246 5.25 -2.82 5.57
CA ILE A 246 6.70 -2.91 5.43
C ILE A 246 7.43 -1.84 6.25
N PHE A 247 6.79 -0.68 6.49
CA PHE A 247 7.35 0.36 7.34
C PHE A 247 7.62 -0.14 8.77
N LEU A 248 6.71 -0.97 9.32
CA LEU A 248 6.84 -1.53 10.67
C LEU A 248 7.61 -2.85 10.68
N HIS A 249 7.44 -3.69 9.65
CA HIS A 249 7.87 -5.09 9.63
C HIS A 249 9.07 -5.34 8.71
N ARG A 250 9.81 -4.30 8.30
CA ARG A 250 10.94 -4.42 7.36
C ARG A 250 11.95 -5.50 7.75
N MET A 251 12.31 -5.57 9.02
CA MET A 251 13.32 -6.54 9.49
C MET A 251 12.82 -7.99 9.43
N GLU A 252 11.53 -8.20 9.69
CA GLU A 252 10.89 -9.52 9.61
C GLU A 252 10.80 -9.98 8.15
N PHE A 253 10.46 -9.06 7.24
CA PHE A 253 10.46 -9.32 5.80
C PHE A 253 11.85 -9.66 5.27
N LEU A 254 12.88 -8.91 5.64
CA LEU A 254 14.26 -9.18 5.19
C LEU A 254 14.82 -10.50 5.73
N ALA A 255 14.33 -10.98 6.87
CA ALA A 255 14.75 -12.26 7.43
C ALA A 255 14.19 -13.45 6.62
N ASP A 256 12.95 -13.36 6.14
CA ASP A 256 12.31 -14.37 5.29
C ASP A 256 11.20 -13.71 4.45
N TYR A 257 11.48 -13.51 3.16
CA TYR A 257 10.57 -12.79 2.25
C TYR A 257 9.22 -13.47 2.12
N TYR A 258 9.21 -14.80 1.97
CA TYR A 258 7.96 -15.55 1.82
C TYR A 258 7.12 -15.46 3.09
N ARG A 259 7.74 -15.67 4.25
CA ARG A 259 7.05 -15.57 5.53
C ARG A 259 6.54 -14.16 5.81
N GLY A 260 7.32 -13.12 5.47
CA GLY A 260 6.88 -11.74 5.61
C GLY A 260 5.63 -11.43 4.77
N VAL A 261 5.58 -11.92 3.53
CA VAL A 261 4.40 -11.74 2.67
C VAL A 261 3.19 -12.50 3.21
N ILE A 262 3.38 -13.69 3.78
CA ILE A 262 2.29 -14.41 4.46
C ILE A 262 1.76 -13.60 5.65
N MET A 263 2.63 -13.01 6.47
CA MET A 263 2.23 -12.17 7.60
C MET A 263 1.45 -10.92 7.15
N PHE A 264 1.90 -10.28 6.07
CA PHE A 264 1.19 -9.16 5.44
C PHE A 264 -0.24 -9.56 5.02
N VAL A 265 -0.37 -10.71 4.34
CA VAL A 265 -1.68 -11.22 3.91
C VAL A 265 -2.55 -11.59 5.10
N ASP A 266 -2.01 -12.27 6.11
CA ASP A 266 -2.73 -12.65 7.32
C ASP A 266 -3.30 -11.46 8.08
N GLU A 267 -2.59 -10.33 8.07
CA GLU A 267 -3.03 -9.10 8.70
C GLU A 267 -4.09 -8.39 7.87
N TYR A 268 -3.88 -8.23 6.56
CA TYR A 268 -4.70 -7.36 5.72
C TYR A 268 -5.69 -8.06 4.78
N TRP A 269 -5.85 -9.39 4.83
CA TRP A 269 -6.69 -10.12 3.87
C TRP A 269 -8.13 -9.58 3.77
N ARG A 270 -8.74 -9.08 4.85
CA ARG A 270 -10.10 -8.54 4.79
C ARG A 270 -10.17 -7.24 4.01
N MET A 271 -9.18 -6.36 4.22
CA MET A 271 -9.09 -5.11 3.49
C MET A 271 -8.73 -5.36 2.02
N ILE A 272 -7.80 -6.29 1.76
CA ILE A 272 -7.48 -6.73 0.40
C ILE A 272 -8.73 -7.25 -0.29
N HIS A 273 -9.46 -8.20 0.31
CA HIS A 273 -10.69 -8.75 -0.24
C HIS A 273 -11.75 -7.68 -0.52
N ARG A 274 -11.93 -6.77 0.44
CA ARG A 274 -12.94 -5.72 0.31
C ARG A 274 -12.58 -4.69 -0.77
N ALA A 275 -11.37 -4.15 -0.74
CA ALA A 275 -11.05 -2.92 -1.46
C ALA A 275 -10.12 -3.11 -2.67
N ALA A 276 -9.39 -4.22 -2.75
CA ALA A 276 -8.45 -4.49 -3.86
C ALA A 276 -8.88 -5.69 -4.72
N GLY A 277 -9.29 -6.78 -4.09
CA GLY A 277 -9.54 -8.06 -4.74
C GLY A 277 -8.29 -8.91 -4.91
N TRP A 278 -8.52 -10.09 -5.49
CA TRP A 278 -7.49 -11.10 -5.74
C TRP A 278 -6.51 -10.67 -6.84
N ASP A 279 -7.02 -10.03 -7.90
CA ASP A 279 -6.20 -9.66 -9.07
C ASP A 279 -5.14 -8.60 -8.72
N ALA A 280 -5.52 -7.57 -7.97
CA ALA A 280 -4.58 -6.56 -7.49
C ALA A 280 -3.49 -7.15 -6.57
N LEU A 281 -3.85 -8.10 -5.69
CA LEU A 281 -2.88 -8.80 -4.86
C LEU A 281 -1.89 -9.60 -5.73
N ARG A 282 -2.38 -10.33 -6.74
CA ARG A 282 -1.53 -11.07 -7.67
C ARG A 282 -0.54 -10.13 -8.38
N TRP A 283 -1.00 -9.00 -8.90
CA TRP A 283 -0.13 -8.01 -9.54
C TRP A 283 0.97 -7.53 -8.60
N HIS A 284 0.63 -7.21 -7.36
CA HIS A 284 1.60 -6.81 -6.35
C HIS A 284 2.66 -7.91 -6.09
N LEU A 285 2.25 -9.18 -5.99
CA LEU A 285 3.18 -10.30 -5.81
C LEU A 285 4.12 -10.49 -7.01
N VAL A 286 3.64 -10.23 -8.23
CA VAL A 286 4.47 -10.24 -9.45
C VAL A 286 5.53 -9.13 -9.39
N ILE A 287 5.18 -7.95 -8.89
CA ILE A 287 6.14 -6.86 -8.65
C ILE A 287 7.22 -7.30 -7.66
N LEU A 288 6.85 -7.93 -6.54
CA LEU A 288 7.83 -8.47 -5.57
C LEU A 288 8.76 -9.52 -6.18
N LYS A 289 8.25 -10.38 -7.08
CA LYS A 289 9.09 -11.31 -7.85
C LYS A 289 10.01 -10.58 -8.82
N ALA A 290 9.55 -9.52 -9.49
CA ALA A 290 10.38 -8.74 -10.41
C ALA A 290 11.57 -8.11 -9.66
N SER A 291 11.35 -7.70 -8.41
CA SER A 291 12.39 -7.24 -7.48
C SER A 291 13.22 -8.37 -6.83
N LYS A 292 13.04 -9.64 -7.26
CA LYS A 292 13.75 -10.83 -6.77
C LYS A 292 13.52 -11.15 -5.29
N PHE A 293 12.42 -10.69 -4.70
CA PHE A 293 12.06 -11.05 -3.32
C PHE A 293 11.32 -12.39 -3.24
N LEU A 294 10.59 -12.78 -4.29
CA LEU A 294 9.79 -14.01 -4.32
C LEU A 294 10.09 -14.88 -5.55
N THR A 295 9.87 -16.18 -5.41
CA THR A 295 9.80 -17.12 -6.54
C THR A 295 8.35 -17.29 -7.02
N PHE A 296 8.14 -17.82 -8.23
CA PHE A 296 6.79 -18.15 -8.71
C PHE A 296 6.07 -19.19 -7.84
N ILE A 297 6.83 -20.11 -7.21
CA ILE A 297 6.28 -21.10 -6.29
C ILE A 297 5.74 -20.42 -5.04
N ASP A 298 6.45 -19.40 -4.54
CA ASP A 298 6.03 -18.62 -3.37
C ASP A 298 4.77 -17.81 -3.67
N ILE A 299 4.69 -17.17 -4.84
CA ILE A 299 3.47 -16.47 -5.29
C ILE A 299 2.27 -17.42 -5.27
N ALA A 300 2.39 -18.61 -5.85
CA ALA A 300 1.29 -19.58 -5.90
C ALA A 300 0.85 -20.03 -4.51
N LYS A 301 1.80 -20.21 -3.58
CA LYS A 301 1.50 -20.54 -2.18
C LYS A 301 0.78 -19.40 -1.46
N VAL A 302 1.24 -18.15 -1.63
CA VAL A 302 0.60 -16.97 -1.03
C VAL A 302 -0.82 -16.79 -1.55
N LEU A 303 -1.05 -16.92 -2.86
CA LEU A 303 -2.38 -16.80 -3.45
C LEU A 303 -3.32 -17.91 -2.93
N LYS A 304 -2.85 -19.16 -2.89
CA LYS A 304 -3.63 -20.26 -2.31
C LYS A 304 -3.96 -20.04 -0.83
N HIS A 305 -3.01 -19.47 -0.07
CA HIS A 305 -3.22 -19.12 1.33
C HIS A 305 -4.29 -18.03 1.48
N TYR A 306 -4.22 -16.98 0.65
CA TYR A 306 -5.23 -15.94 0.60
C TYR A 306 -6.62 -16.50 0.24
N GLU A 307 -6.72 -17.37 -0.78
CA GLU A 307 -7.96 -18.04 -1.19
C GLU A 307 -8.60 -18.86 -0.05
N TYR A 308 -7.76 -19.52 0.75
CA TYR A 308 -8.20 -20.23 1.94
C TYR A 308 -8.78 -19.28 3.00
N LEU A 309 -8.15 -18.12 3.24
CA LEU A 309 -8.64 -17.12 4.21
C LEU A 309 -10.00 -16.53 3.83
N ILE A 310 -10.22 -16.23 2.55
CA ILE A 310 -11.50 -15.70 2.04
C ILE A 310 -12.59 -16.78 1.91
N GLY A 311 -12.20 -18.06 1.96
CA GLY A 311 -13.11 -19.19 1.77
C GLY A 311 -13.66 -19.24 0.34
N MET A 312 -12.81 -19.00 -0.66
CA MET A 312 -13.20 -18.93 -2.07
C MET A 312 -13.87 -20.23 -2.55
N GLU A 313 -13.48 -21.36 -1.96
CA GLU A 313 -14.05 -22.70 -2.19
C GLU A 313 -15.57 -22.80 -1.91
N TYR A 314 -16.15 -21.85 -1.17
CA TYR A 314 -17.57 -21.83 -0.82
C TYR A 314 -18.41 -20.93 -1.72
N TRP A 315 -17.82 -20.19 -2.67
CA TRP A 315 -18.54 -19.20 -3.47
C TRP A 315 -19.21 -19.78 -4.72
N GLU A 316 -18.76 -20.94 -5.21
CA GLU A 316 -19.20 -21.55 -6.48
C GLU A 316 -20.38 -22.55 -6.34
N LYS A 317 -21.18 -22.46 -5.27
CA LYS A 317 -22.36 -23.31 -5.04
C LYS A 317 -23.66 -22.54 -5.20
#